data_AF-A0A0M3ITA8-F1
#
_entry.id   AF-A0A0M3ITA8-F1
#
_cell.length_a   1.000
_cell.length_b   1.000
_cell.length_c   1.000
_cell.angle_alpha   90.00
_cell.angle_beta   90.00
_cell.angle_gamma   90.00
#
_symmetry.space_group_name_H-M   'P 1'
#
loop_
_entity.id
_entity.type
_entity.pdbx_description
1 polymer ?
#
loop_
_entity_poly.entity_id
_entity_poly.type
_entity_poly.pdbx_seq_one_letter_code
_entity_poly.pdbx_strand_id
1 'polypeptide(L)'
;MSAKKTEMIPVLARDPSNGTAAGFLYWDDGESIISDFGSYPFYEFRFMFTTNAESSKLTIMRISKGNVRMPTLDSIDVLGLPNAPDLSTVKYMEQTVDMSQSSYDESKKLFKIRKQGLIALDEQPYIAEFTWSSKGLVEIVTASFQLIN
;
A
#
# COMPACT_ATOMS: atom_id res chain seq x y z
N MET A 1 -18.93 -13.28 13.97
CA MET A 1 -17.77 -13.53 13.09
C MET A 1 -16.60 -12.76 13.69
N SER A 2 -15.54 -13.46 14.13
CA SER A 2 -14.27 -12.81 14.50
C SER A 2 -13.42 -12.72 13.24
N ALA A 3 -12.68 -11.62 13.07
CA ALA A 3 -11.70 -11.48 11.99
C ALA A 3 -10.65 -12.61 12.13
N LYS A 4 -10.18 -13.17 11.02
CA LYS A 4 -9.12 -14.18 11.07
C LYS A 4 -7.86 -13.52 11.62
N LYS A 5 -7.27 -14.08 12.69
CA LYS A 5 -6.01 -13.62 13.30
C LYS A 5 -4.79 -13.69 12.35
N THR A 6 -4.95 -14.18 11.12
CA THR A 6 -3.86 -14.54 10.20
C THR A 6 -3.72 -13.64 8.99
N GLU A 7 -4.67 -12.74 8.74
CA GLU A 7 -4.66 -11.91 7.53
C GLU A 7 -5.03 -10.47 7.85
N MET A 8 -4.24 -9.56 7.30
CA MET A 8 -4.47 -8.12 7.37
C MET A 8 -4.51 -7.60 5.94
N ILE A 9 -5.64 -7.00 5.56
CA ILE A 9 -5.87 -6.49 4.21
C ILE A 9 -6.35 -5.04 4.31
N PRO A 10 -5.45 -4.05 4.38
CA PRO A 10 -5.81 -2.66 4.22
C PRO A 10 -6.31 -2.42 2.79
N VAL A 11 -7.41 -1.69 2.71
CA VAL A 11 -7.97 -1.18 1.47
C VAL A 11 -7.73 0.32 1.44
N LEU A 12 -6.92 0.77 0.49
CA LEU A 12 -6.60 2.18 0.27
C LEU A 12 -7.58 2.74 -0.76
N ALA A 13 -8.61 3.41 -0.28
CA ALA A 13 -9.56 4.14 -1.13
C ALA A 13 -9.11 5.60 -1.25
N ARG A 14 -8.64 5.98 -2.44
CA ARG A 14 -8.15 7.34 -2.68
C ARG A 14 -9.29 8.33 -2.94
N ASP A 15 -9.11 9.55 -2.49
CA ASP A 15 -9.90 10.70 -2.93
C ASP A 15 -9.49 11.05 -4.37
N PRO A 16 -10.41 11.00 -5.34
CA PRO A 16 -10.09 11.26 -6.74
C PRO A 16 -9.66 12.71 -7.00
N SER A 17 -10.03 13.67 -6.14
CA SER A 17 -9.76 15.10 -6.33
C SER A 17 -8.30 15.49 -6.05
N ASN A 18 -7.65 14.80 -5.11
CA ASN A 18 -6.28 15.11 -4.66
C ASN A 18 -5.34 13.89 -4.71
N GLY A 19 -5.89 12.70 -4.96
CA GLY A 19 -5.14 11.47 -5.08
C GLY A 19 -4.53 10.94 -3.80
N THR A 20 -5.15 11.24 -2.66
CA THR A 20 -4.67 10.83 -1.35
C THR A 20 -5.62 9.86 -0.65
N ALA A 21 -5.10 9.04 0.25
CA ALA A 21 -5.89 8.32 1.25
C ALA A 21 -5.14 8.34 2.58
N ALA A 22 -5.87 8.35 3.69
CA ALA A 22 -5.28 8.24 5.01
C ALA A 22 -6.14 7.33 5.90
N GLY A 23 -5.49 6.66 6.84
CA GLY A 23 -6.17 5.76 7.76
C GLY A 23 -5.27 5.39 8.94
N PHE A 24 -5.84 4.63 9.87
CA PHE A 24 -5.12 4.13 11.03
C PHE A 24 -5.48 2.68 11.30
N LEU A 25 -4.59 1.97 11.98
CA LEU A 25 -4.79 0.62 12.46
C LEU A 25 -4.35 0.55 13.91
N TYR A 26 -5.23 0.00 14.75
CA TYR A 26 -4.90 -0.43 16.10
C TYR A 26 -4.80 -1.96 16.11
N TRP A 27 -3.74 -2.49 16.72
CA TRP A 27 -3.53 -3.93 16.86
C TRP A 27 -3.11 -4.28 18.29
N ASP A 28 -3.90 -5.13 18.95
CA ASP A 28 -3.66 -5.63 20.30
C ASP A 28 -3.90 -7.16 20.36
N ASP A 29 -4.07 -7.72 21.55
CA ASP A 29 -4.36 -9.15 21.72
C ASP A 29 -5.85 -9.52 21.51
N GLY A 30 -6.73 -8.51 21.46
CA GLY A 30 -8.19 -8.65 21.30
C GLY A 30 -8.92 -9.30 22.48
N GLU A 31 -8.25 -9.52 23.62
CA GLU A 31 -8.75 -10.32 24.75
C GLU A 31 -8.61 -9.60 26.10
N SER A 32 -7.54 -8.83 26.30
CA SER A 32 -7.26 -8.16 27.56
C SER A 32 -8.18 -6.95 27.79
N ILE A 33 -8.59 -6.76 29.05
CA ILE A 33 -9.38 -5.57 29.44
C ILE A 33 -8.45 -4.37 29.58
N ILE A 34 -8.77 -3.30 28.87
CA ILE A 34 -8.01 -2.04 28.92
C ILE A 34 -8.41 -1.27 30.18
N SER A 35 -7.54 -1.29 31.20
CA SER A 35 -7.70 -0.44 32.38
C SER A 35 -7.05 0.94 32.23
N ASP A 36 -5.99 1.03 31.42
CA ASP A 36 -5.23 2.25 31.14
C ASP A 36 -4.51 2.16 29.78
N PHE A 37 -4.84 3.06 28.85
CA PHE A 37 -4.20 3.12 27.53
C PHE A 37 -2.73 3.57 27.59
N GLY A 38 -2.29 4.21 28.68
CA GLY A 38 -0.88 4.61 28.85
C GLY A 38 0.06 3.42 29.06
N SER A 39 -0.45 2.30 29.56
CA SER A 39 0.33 1.10 29.88
C SER A 39 -0.08 -0.14 29.09
N TYR A 40 -1.23 -0.10 28.39
CA TYR A 40 -1.74 -1.21 27.59
C TYR A 40 -0.84 -1.50 26.37
N PRO A 41 -0.44 -2.76 26.10
CA PRO A 41 0.41 -3.09 24.97
C PRO A 41 -0.39 -3.19 23.66
N PHE A 42 -0.42 -2.11 22.89
CA PHE A 42 -1.01 -2.09 21.55
C PHE A 42 -0.10 -1.36 20.55
N TYR A 43 -0.25 -1.71 19.27
CA TYR A 43 0.33 -0.96 18.17
C TYR A 43 -0.70 0.00 17.58
N GLU A 44 -0.29 1.23 17.29
CA GLU A 44 -0.97 2.19 16.43
C GLU A 44 -0.11 2.42 15.20
N PHE A 45 -0.74 2.30 14.02
CA PHE A 45 -0.14 2.64 12.74
C PHE A 45 -0.96 3.71 12.04
N ARG A 46 -0.29 4.61 11.33
CA ARG A 46 -0.91 5.59 10.43
C ARG A 46 -0.49 5.31 9.00
N PHE A 47 -1.48 5.22 8.12
CA PHE A 47 -1.31 5.00 6.70
C PHE A 47 -1.55 6.32 5.98
N MET A 48 -0.64 6.64 5.06
CA MET A 48 -0.76 7.77 4.16
C MET A 48 -0.42 7.32 2.76
N PHE A 49 -1.37 7.45 1.84
CA PHE A 49 -1.20 7.14 0.44
C PHE A 49 -1.28 8.42 -0.38
N THR A 50 -0.39 8.56 -1.35
CA THR A 50 -0.45 9.61 -2.38
C THR A 50 -0.13 9.03 -3.75
N THR A 51 -0.74 9.59 -4.78
CA THR A 51 -0.40 9.25 -6.16
C THR A 51 -0.61 10.44 -7.08
N ASN A 52 0.26 10.55 -8.08
CA ASN A 52 0.14 11.48 -9.19
C ASN A 52 0.22 10.70 -10.52
N ALA A 53 0.45 11.40 -11.63
CA ALA A 53 0.54 10.77 -12.95
C ALA A 53 1.74 9.82 -13.07
N GLU A 54 2.85 10.12 -12.40
CA GLU A 54 4.13 9.44 -12.57
C GLU A 54 4.37 8.32 -11.55
N SER A 55 3.89 8.49 -10.32
CA SER A 55 4.20 7.57 -9.22
C SER A 55 3.16 7.57 -8.11
N SER A 56 3.22 6.53 -7.28
CA SER A 56 2.47 6.40 -6.04
C SER A 56 3.38 6.03 -4.89
N LYS A 57 2.95 6.42 -3.68
CA LYS A 57 3.65 6.18 -2.43
C LYS A 57 2.66 5.84 -1.33
N LEU A 58 2.93 4.75 -0.60
CA LEU A 58 2.31 4.42 0.68
C LEU A 58 3.36 4.57 1.78
N THR A 59 3.09 5.44 2.74
CA THR A 59 3.84 5.57 3.98
C THR A 59 3.03 4.97 5.12
N ILE A 60 3.68 4.12 5.91
CA ILE A 60 3.10 3.54 7.13
C ILE A 60 3.99 3.93 8.30
N MET A 61 3.44 4.70 9.24
CA MET A 61 4.13 5.15 10.45
C MET A 61 3.65 4.37 11.66
N ARG A 62 4.56 3.74 12.41
CA ARG A 62 4.27 3.19 13.73
C ARG A 62 4.32 4.29 14.78
N ILE A 63 3.19 4.55 15.43
CA ILE A 63 3.03 5.59 16.45
C ILE A 63 3.30 5.02 17.85
N SER A 64 2.75 3.85 18.16
CA SER A 64 2.99 3.15 19.43
C SER A 64 3.61 1.77 19.19
N LYS A 65 4.36 1.30 20.19
CA LYS A 65 4.91 -0.05 20.19
C LYS A 65 4.10 -0.92 21.14
N GLY A 66 3.50 -1.97 20.60
CA GLY A 66 2.94 -3.07 21.39
C GLY A 66 3.99 -4.13 21.72
N ASN A 67 3.55 -5.17 22.43
CA ASN A 67 4.31 -6.41 22.61
C ASN A 67 3.35 -7.59 22.44
N VAL A 68 2.68 -7.63 21.29
CA VAL A 68 1.70 -8.65 20.92
C VAL A 68 2.09 -9.21 19.56
N ARG A 69 1.77 -10.47 19.30
CA ARG A 69 2.08 -11.09 18.01
C ARG A 69 1.29 -10.41 16.89
N MET A 70 1.98 -10.00 15.84
CA MET A 70 1.38 -9.40 14.66
C MET A 70 1.67 -10.25 13.42
N PRO A 71 0.68 -10.53 12.55
CA PRO A 71 0.95 -11.12 11.25
C PRO A 71 1.60 -10.09 10.32
N THR A 72 2.32 -10.56 9.32
CA THR A 72 2.78 -9.70 8.23
C THR A 72 1.60 -9.18 7.41
N LEU A 73 1.77 -7.99 6.85
CA LEU A 73 0.86 -7.40 5.88
C LEU A 73 1.17 -7.98 4.50
N ASP A 74 0.44 -9.01 4.09
CA ASP A 74 0.72 -9.77 2.86
C ASP A 74 -0.07 -9.28 1.63
N SER A 75 -1.12 -8.51 1.86
CA SER A 75 -2.06 -8.07 0.83
C SER A 75 -2.45 -6.61 1.02
N ILE A 76 -2.41 -5.81 -0.04
CA ILE A 76 -2.90 -4.43 -0.05
C ILE A 76 -3.74 -4.23 -1.30
N ASP A 77 -4.91 -3.62 -1.16
CA ASP A 77 -5.76 -3.23 -2.29
C ASP A 77 -5.79 -1.71 -2.42
N VAL A 78 -5.42 -1.20 -3.60
CA VAL A 78 -5.50 0.23 -3.93
C VAL A 78 -6.63 0.44 -4.93
N LEU A 79 -7.68 1.13 -4.48
CA LEU A 79 -8.87 1.41 -5.28
C LEU A 79 -8.78 2.77 -5.95
N GLY A 80 -9.29 2.87 -7.18
CA GLY A 80 -9.36 4.10 -7.94
C GLY A 80 -8.00 4.60 -8.45
N LEU A 81 -7.00 3.72 -8.57
CA LEU A 81 -5.68 4.08 -9.10
C LEU A 81 -5.80 4.36 -10.61
N PRO A 82 -5.55 5.60 -11.08
CA PRO A 82 -5.91 6.00 -12.44
C PRO A 82 -5.04 5.35 -13.52
N ASN A 83 -3.74 5.20 -13.23
CA ASN A 83 -2.74 4.66 -14.14
C ASN A 83 -2.29 3.28 -13.68
N ALA A 84 -2.06 2.37 -14.63
CA ALA A 84 -1.53 1.06 -14.33
C ALA A 84 -0.13 1.16 -13.68
N PRO A 85 0.17 0.42 -12.60
CA PRO A 85 1.49 0.42 -11.98
C PRO A 85 2.49 -0.33 -12.85
N ASP A 86 3.74 0.16 -12.89
CA ASP A 86 4.87 -0.61 -13.38
C ASP A 86 5.38 -1.52 -12.26
N LEU A 87 4.96 -2.78 -12.31
CA LEU A 87 5.29 -3.79 -11.30
C LEU A 87 6.80 -4.02 -11.14
N SER A 88 7.62 -3.69 -12.15
CA SER A 88 9.09 -3.82 -12.06
C SER A 88 9.74 -2.72 -11.21
N THR A 89 9.01 -1.64 -10.94
CA THR A 89 9.49 -0.47 -10.18
C THR A 89 9.05 -0.48 -8.72
N VAL A 90 8.28 -1.50 -8.31
CA VAL A 90 7.73 -1.58 -6.96
C VAL A 90 8.87 -1.79 -5.96
N LYS A 91 8.94 -0.89 -4.98
CA LYS A 91 9.96 -0.88 -3.94
C LYS A 91 9.34 -0.88 -2.55
N TYR A 92 9.95 -1.61 -1.64
CA TYR A 92 9.78 -1.49 -0.20
C TYR A 92 11.10 -1.07 0.41
N MET A 93 11.13 0.07 1.11
CA MET A 93 12.37 0.58 1.72
C MET A 93 13.54 0.62 0.72
N GLU A 94 13.29 1.19 -0.48
CA GLU A 94 14.20 1.27 -1.63
C GLU A 94 14.62 -0.04 -2.30
N GLN A 95 14.24 -1.20 -1.74
CA GLN A 95 14.54 -2.50 -2.32
C GLN A 95 13.42 -2.94 -3.26
N THR A 96 13.78 -3.39 -4.46
CA THR A 96 12.82 -3.95 -5.42
C THR A 96 12.14 -5.18 -4.82
N VAL A 97 10.83 -5.26 -5.00
CA VAL A 97 10.01 -6.35 -4.47
C VAL A 97 9.44 -7.17 -5.63
N ASP A 98 9.55 -8.49 -5.54
CA ASP A 98 8.88 -9.38 -6.49
C ASP A 98 7.35 -9.24 -6.37
N MET A 99 6.73 -8.85 -7.48
CA MET A 99 5.30 -8.62 -7.65
C MET A 99 4.61 -9.65 -8.56
N SER A 100 5.22 -10.83 -8.72
CA SER A 100 4.70 -11.92 -9.56
C SER A 100 3.27 -12.36 -9.24
N GLN A 101 2.83 -12.22 -7.99
CA GLN A 101 1.46 -12.55 -7.53
C GLN A 101 0.50 -11.35 -7.54
N SER A 102 1.02 -10.15 -7.83
CA SER A 102 0.24 -8.91 -7.86
C SER A 102 -0.41 -8.71 -9.22
N SER A 103 -1.50 -7.95 -9.26
CA SER A 103 -2.26 -7.70 -10.50
C SER A 103 -2.94 -6.35 -10.48
N TYR A 104 -3.16 -5.78 -11.66
CA TYR A 104 -3.92 -4.55 -11.82
C TYR A 104 -5.10 -4.78 -12.78
N ASP A 105 -6.30 -4.44 -12.31
CA ASP A 105 -7.54 -4.50 -13.08
C ASP A 105 -7.90 -3.09 -13.56
N GLU A 106 -7.63 -2.81 -14.84
CA GLU A 106 -7.86 -1.50 -15.47
C GLU A 106 -9.34 -1.12 -15.51
N SER A 107 -10.24 -2.10 -15.66
CA SER A 107 -11.69 -1.84 -15.69
C SER A 107 -12.23 -1.39 -14.34
N LYS A 108 -11.61 -1.87 -13.25
CA LYS A 108 -11.98 -1.53 -11.86
C LYS A 108 -11.08 -0.47 -11.24
N LYS A 109 -10.01 -0.05 -11.95
CA LYS A 109 -8.95 0.82 -11.41
C LYS A 109 -8.44 0.30 -10.06
N LEU A 110 -8.20 -1.01 -9.98
CA LEU A 110 -7.85 -1.72 -8.74
C LEU A 110 -6.48 -2.37 -8.88
N PHE A 111 -5.54 -1.94 -8.04
CA PHE A 111 -4.25 -2.60 -7.87
C PHE A 111 -4.28 -3.54 -6.67
N LYS A 112 -4.08 -4.83 -6.92
CA LYS A 112 -3.95 -5.87 -5.89
C LYS A 112 -2.48 -6.20 -5.71
N ILE A 113 -1.88 -5.70 -4.63
CA ILE A 113 -0.52 -6.03 -4.22
C ILE A 113 -0.57 -7.30 -3.37
N ARG A 114 0.15 -8.35 -3.75
CA ARG A 114 0.17 -9.65 -3.07
C ARG A 114 1.59 -10.18 -2.97
N LYS A 115 2.03 -10.47 -1.75
CA LYS A 115 3.29 -11.17 -1.47
C LYS A 115 3.29 -11.64 -0.02
N GLN A 116 3.62 -12.91 0.21
CA GLN A 116 3.79 -13.43 1.56
C GLN A 116 4.97 -12.74 2.27
N GLY A 117 4.77 -12.31 3.51
CA GLY A 117 5.80 -11.61 4.29
C GLY A 117 6.13 -10.22 3.76
N LEU A 118 5.21 -9.56 3.05
CA LEU A 118 5.48 -8.32 2.33
C LEU A 118 5.95 -7.19 3.26
N ILE A 119 5.24 -6.93 4.37
CA ILE A 119 5.66 -5.95 5.38
C ILE A 119 5.43 -6.52 6.79
N ALA A 120 6.47 -6.56 7.62
CA ALA A 120 6.37 -6.80 9.06
C ALA A 120 6.24 -5.45 9.80
N LEU A 121 5.02 -5.05 10.15
CA LEU A 121 4.74 -3.72 10.72
C LEU A 121 5.26 -3.54 12.16
N ASP A 122 5.40 -4.63 12.90
CA ASP A 122 5.94 -4.67 14.25
C ASP A 122 7.47 -4.61 14.32
N GLU A 123 8.16 -4.80 13.18
CA GLU A 123 9.61 -4.71 13.06
C GLU A 123 10.10 -3.29 12.71
N GLN A 124 11.41 -3.04 12.72
CA GLN A 124 11.97 -1.79 12.18
C GLN A 124 11.87 -1.79 10.65
N PRO A 125 11.76 -0.62 10.00
CA PRO A 125 11.77 0.74 10.57
C PRO A 125 10.42 1.21 11.14
N TYR A 126 10.44 2.24 11.99
CA TYR A 126 9.20 2.93 12.45
C TYR A 126 8.41 3.60 11.32
N ILE A 127 9.06 3.94 10.20
CA ILE A 127 8.43 4.51 9.02
C ILE A 127 8.77 3.59 7.84
N ALA A 128 7.75 2.92 7.32
CA ALA A 128 7.83 2.07 6.15
C ALA A 128 7.36 2.86 4.92
N GLU A 129 8.10 2.75 3.81
CA GLU A 129 7.72 3.33 2.53
C GLU A 129 7.62 2.25 1.46
N PHE A 130 6.51 2.28 0.72
CA PHE A 130 6.24 1.43 -0.43
C PHE A 130 5.93 2.32 -1.63
N THR A 131 6.70 2.21 -2.71
CA THR A 131 6.60 3.12 -3.86
C THR A 131 6.58 2.36 -5.18
N TRP A 132 5.98 2.97 -6.21
CA TRP A 132 6.01 2.44 -7.57
C TRP A 132 5.75 3.57 -8.58
N SER A 133 6.24 3.39 -9.80
CA SER A 133 5.94 4.25 -10.94
C SER A 133 4.67 3.79 -11.65
N SER A 134 3.98 4.72 -12.30
CA SER A 134 2.96 4.43 -13.30
C SER A 134 3.61 3.93 -14.57
N LYS A 135 3.01 2.97 -15.27
CA LYS A 135 3.33 2.70 -16.67
C LYS A 135 3.02 3.96 -17.46
N GLY A 136 4.02 4.50 -18.16
CA GLY A 136 3.84 5.68 -18.99
C GLY A 136 2.71 5.47 -20.00
N LEU A 137 1.96 6.53 -20.28
CA LEU A 137 1.14 6.58 -21.48
C LEU A 137 2.11 6.46 -22.66
N VAL A 138 1.97 5.41 -23.48
CA VAL A 138 2.61 5.41 -24.80
C VAL A 138 1.90 6.49 -25.60
N GLU A 139 2.47 7.69 -25.67
CA GLU A 139 2.06 8.66 -26.68
C GLU A 139 2.40 8.06 -28.04
N ILE A 140 1.37 7.61 -28.77
CA ILE A 140 1.51 7.31 -30.19
C ILE A 140 1.66 8.66 -30.89
N VAL A 141 2.90 9.15 -30.99
CA VAL A 141 3.22 10.25 -31.91
C VAL A 141 2.99 9.71 -33.32
N THR A 142 1.84 10.05 -33.91
CA THR A 142 1.56 9.73 -35.29
C THR A 142 2.34 10.71 -36.14
N ALA A 143 3.53 10.33 -36.58
CA ALA A 143 4.31 11.14 -37.52
C ALA A 143 3.62 11.09 -38.89
N SER A 144 2.91 12.16 -39.24
CA SER A 144 2.40 12.39 -40.59
C SER A 144 3.59 12.62 -41.54
N PHE A 145 4.01 11.59 -42.26
CA PHE A 145 4.94 11.78 -43.39
C PHE A 145 4.18 12.43 -44.54
N GLN A 146 4.44 13.71 -44.78
CA GLN A 146 4.11 14.36 -46.05
C GLN A 146 5.19 13.96 -47.06
N LEU A 147 4.83 13.08 -48.00
CA LEU A 147 5.63 12.86 -49.21
C LEU A 147 5.45 14.09 -50.10
N ILE A 148 6.53 14.82 -50.34
CA ILE A 148 6.60 15.82 -51.41
C ILE A 148 7.42 15.18 -52.52
N ASN A 149 6.75 14.90 -53.65
CA ASN A 149 7.36 14.59 -54.94
C ASN A 149 7.75 15.90 -55.64
#